data_AF-A0A9D4AXY8-F1
#
_entry.id   AF-A0A9D4AXY8-F1
#
_cell.length_a   1.000
_cell.length_b   1.000
_cell.length_c   1.000
_cell.angle_alpha   90.00
_cell.angle_beta   90.00
_cell.angle_gamma   90.00
#
_symmetry.space_group_name_H-M   'P 1'
#
loop_
_entity.id
_entity.type
_entity.pdbx_description
1 polymer ?
#
loop_
_entity_poly.entity_id
_entity_poly.type
_entity_poly.pdbx_seq_one_letter_code
_entity_poly.pdbx_strand_id
1 'polypeptide(L)'
;MGDYTCTFTYASQGGTNEQWQMSIGVSEDDKLFSCSVWRPQGKSYLFFTQFKAEVKGAKIEYGMAYSQAATGGQSDVPLKAEEFEITETTVAHKEGKFRSELSKLVIVAKTPHDEL
;
A
#
# COMPACT_ATOMS: atom_id res chain seq x y z
N MET A 1 4.89 -16.80 -9.13
CA MET A 1 5.02 -15.75 -8.10
C MET A 1 4.92 -16.36 -6.69
N GLY A 2 5.51 -17.53 -6.45
CA GLY A 2 5.45 -18.19 -5.13
C GLY A 2 6.44 -17.58 -4.12
N ASP A 3 7.45 -16.87 -4.63
CA ASP A 3 8.57 -16.35 -3.84
C ASP A 3 8.26 -15.00 -3.19
N TYR A 4 7.31 -14.24 -3.75
CA TYR A 4 6.92 -12.92 -3.26
C TYR A 4 5.42 -12.86 -3.01
N THR A 5 5.03 -12.34 -1.85
CA THR A 5 3.62 -12.15 -1.49
C THR A 5 3.41 -10.73 -0.98
N CYS A 6 2.33 -10.09 -1.41
CA CYS A 6 1.83 -8.86 -0.80
C CYS A 6 0.44 -9.14 -0.22
N THR A 7 0.25 -8.90 1.08
CA THR A 7 -1.02 -9.09 1.77
C THR A 7 -1.52 -7.74 2.26
N PHE A 8 -2.70 -7.31 1.81
CA PHE A 8 -3.35 -6.10 2.31
C PHE A 8 -4.52 -6.48 3.22
N THR A 9 -4.42 -6.12 4.50
CA THR A 9 -5.44 -6.32 5.52
C THR A 9 -5.95 -4.97 6.00
N TYR A 10 -7.27 -4.82 6.09
CA TYR A 10 -7.88 -3.58 6.56
C TYR A 10 -9.16 -3.86 7.35
N ALA A 11 -9.55 -2.88 8.16
CA ALA A 11 -10.85 -2.79 8.77
C ALA A 11 -11.43 -1.40 8.48
N SER A 12 -12.69 -1.38 8.04
CA SER A 12 -13.38 -0.13 7.71
C SER A 12 -14.84 -0.19 8.12
N GLN A 13 -15.42 0.99 8.26
CA GLN A 13 -16.86 1.20 8.45
C GLN A 13 -17.38 1.93 7.21
N GLY A 14 -18.52 1.48 6.69
CA GLY A 14 -19.13 2.09 5.52
C GLY A 14 -20.39 1.34 5.10
N GLY A 15 -21.34 2.06 4.50
CA GLY A 15 -22.60 1.49 4.01
C GLY A 15 -22.54 0.96 2.58
N THR A 16 -21.39 1.08 1.90
CA THR A 16 -21.24 0.77 0.48
C THR A 16 -20.03 -0.12 0.23
N ASN A 17 -20.18 -1.10 -0.66
CA ASN A 17 -19.04 -1.85 -1.15
C ASN A 17 -18.25 -1.02 -2.17
N GLU A 18 -16.94 -1.15 -2.11
CA GLU A 18 -16.02 -0.42 -2.98
C GLU A 18 -15.15 -1.38 -3.78
N GLN A 19 -15.08 -1.20 -5.11
CA GLN A 19 -14.09 -1.89 -5.93
C GLN A 19 -12.71 -1.23 -5.80
N TRP A 20 -11.71 -2.07 -5.55
CA TRP A 20 -10.30 -1.68 -5.47
C TRP A 20 -9.49 -2.48 -6.48
N GLN A 21 -8.34 -1.94 -6.88
CA GLN A 21 -7.37 -2.64 -7.73
C GLN A 21 -6.09 -2.88 -6.94
N MET A 22 -5.49 -4.03 -7.22
CA MET A 22 -4.19 -4.40 -6.68
C MET A 22 -3.33 -4.91 -7.83
N SER A 23 -2.10 -4.42 -7.90
CA SER A 23 -1.09 -4.88 -8.84
C SER A 23 0.17 -5.27 -8.08
N ILE A 24 0.75 -6.39 -8.51
CA ILE A 24 2.04 -6.87 -8.04
C ILE A 24 2.92 -7.14 -9.25
N GLY A 25 4.20 -6.81 -9.15
CA GLY A 25 5.15 -6.97 -10.25
C GLY A 25 6.56 -7.10 -9.74
N VAL A 26 7.40 -7.81 -10.50
CA VAL A 26 8.84 -7.92 -10.28
C VAL A 26 9.53 -7.18 -11.43
N SER A 27 10.62 -6.47 -11.16
CA SER A 27 11.42 -5.80 -12.19
C SER A 27 12.08 -6.81 -13.13
N GLU A 28 12.44 -6.39 -14.34
CA GLU A 28 13.07 -7.27 -15.35
C GLU A 28 14.40 -7.87 -14.89
N ASP A 29 15.09 -7.22 -13.95
CA ASP A 29 16.35 -7.69 -13.35
C ASP A 29 16.16 -8.51 -12.06
N ASP A 30 14.92 -8.84 -11.71
CA ASP A 30 14.50 -9.57 -10.50
C ASP A 30 14.96 -8.93 -9.17
N LYS A 31 15.38 -7.66 -9.17
CA LYS A 31 15.88 -6.96 -7.97
C LYS A 31 14.82 -6.25 -7.15
N LEU A 32 13.70 -5.89 -7.78
CA LEU A 32 12.64 -5.10 -7.15
C LEU A 32 11.30 -5.82 -7.28
N PHE A 33 10.64 -5.97 -6.15
CA PHE A 33 9.24 -6.34 -6.04
C PHE A 33 8.41 -5.09 -5.76
N SER A 34 7.32 -4.92 -6.50
CA SER A 34 6.39 -3.81 -6.34
C SER A 34 5.00 -4.33 -5.99
N CYS A 35 4.33 -3.65 -5.07
CA CYS A 35 2.94 -3.89 -4.71
C CYS A 35 2.21 -2.55 -4.62
N SER A 36 1.12 -2.42 -5.36
CA SER A 36 0.27 -1.23 -5.33
C SER A 36 -1.19 -1.64 -5.12
N VAL A 37 -1.87 -0.95 -4.21
CA VAL A 37 -3.31 -1.09 -3.96
C VAL A 37 -3.93 0.29 -4.09
N TRP A 38 -4.97 0.47 -4.91
CA TRP A 38 -5.57 1.79 -5.12
C TRP A 38 -7.05 1.74 -5.48
N ARG A 39 -7.71 2.87 -5.23
CA ARG A 39 -9.06 3.16 -5.64
C ARG A 39 -9.06 3.76 -7.06
N PRO A 40 -9.61 3.09 -8.08
CA PRO A 40 -9.60 3.61 -9.45
C PRO A 40 -10.34 4.94 -9.62
N GLN A 41 -11.36 5.15 -8.79
CA GLN A 41 -12.15 6.39 -8.73
C GLN A 41 -11.47 7.51 -7.89
N GLY A 42 -10.23 7.33 -7.46
CA GLY A 42 -9.44 8.38 -6.81
C GLY A 42 -9.65 8.46 -5.31
N LYS A 43 -10.88 8.72 -4.85
CA LYS A 43 -11.20 8.86 -3.41
C LYS A 43 -12.05 7.69 -2.91
N SER A 44 -11.67 7.13 -1.77
CA SER A 44 -12.48 6.20 -0.99
C SER A 44 -13.45 6.96 -0.07
N TYR A 45 -14.66 6.44 0.09
CA TYR A 45 -15.66 6.91 1.05
C TYR A 45 -15.75 6.00 2.29
N LEU A 46 -15.05 4.86 2.28
CA LEU A 46 -14.91 4.03 3.48
C LEU A 46 -14.13 4.75 4.58
N PHE A 47 -14.61 4.62 5.82
CA PHE A 47 -13.90 5.08 7.00
C PHE A 47 -12.97 3.98 7.50
N PHE A 48 -11.68 4.08 7.23
CA PHE A 48 -10.71 3.06 7.65
C PHE A 48 -10.35 3.22 9.12
N THR A 49 -10.60 2.19 9.94
CA THR A 49 -10.11 2.16 11.32
C THR A 49 -8.69 1.62 11.39
N GLN A 50 -8.34 0.68 10.50
CA GLN A 50 -7.02 0.05 10.46
C GLN A 50 -6.65 -0.33 9.03
N PHE A 51 -5.37 -0.19 8.68
CA PHE A 51 -4.80 -0.83 7.50
C PHE A 51 -3.39 -1.36 7.79
N LYS A 52 -3.03 -2.43 7.08
CA LYS A 52 -1.71 -3.04 7.07
C LYS A 52 -1.45 -3.69 5.71
N ALA A 53 -0.33 -3.39 5.08
CA ALA A 53 0.20 -4.15 3.97
C ALA A 53 1.51 -4.82 4.38
N GLU A 54 1.61 -6.11 4.11
CA GLU A 54 2.76 -6.94 4.48
C GLU A 54 3.35 -7.58 3.22
N VAL A 55 4.66 -7.48 3.06
CA VAL A 55 5.44 -8.10 1.99
C VAL A 55 6.23 -9.27 2.56
N LYS A 56 6.20 -10.40 1.86
CA LYS A 56 7.02 -11.58 2.12
C LYS A 56 7.93 -11.85 0.94
N GLY A 57 9.14 -12.33 1.21
CA GLY A 57 10.16 -12.63 0.21
C GLY A 57 10.99 -11.43 -0.26
N ALA A 58 10.69 -10.21 0.20
CA ALA A 58 11.44 -9.00 -0.13
C ALA A 58 11.45 -8.02 1.07
N LYS A 59 12.38 -7.07 1.08
CA LYS A 59 12.51 -6.03 2.12
C LYS A 59 12.10 -4.67 1.58
N ILE A 60 11.20 -3.97 2.25
CA ILE A 60 10.70 -2.66 1.84
C ILE A 60 11.83 -1.63 1.80
N GLU A 61 12.03 -1.01 0.64
CA GLU A 61 12.91 0.17 0.48
C GLU A 61 12.09 1.46 0.41
N TYR A 62 10.86 1.38 -0.10
CA TYR A 62 9.96 2.51 -0.20
C TYR A 62 8.52 2.08 0.07
N GLY A 63 7.83 2.87 0.89
CA GLY A 63 6.40 2.72 1.17
C GLY A 63 5.76 4.09 1.25
N MET A 64 4.59 4.26 0.61
CA MET A 64 3.82 5.50 0.69
C MET A 64 2.33 5.21 0.63
N ALA A 65 1.57 5.92 1.45
CA ALA A 65 0.11 5.87 1.49
C ALA A 65 -0.47 7.24 1.14
N TYR A 66 -1.68 7.25 0.57
CA TYR A 66 -2.34 8.44 0.07
C TYR A 66 -3.80 8.47 0.49
N SER A 67 -4.30 9.64 0.92
CA SER A 67 -5.72 9.86 1.20
C SER A 67 -6.54 10.05 -0.09
N GLN A 68 -5.88 10.43 -1.19
CA GLN A 68 -6.47 10.55 -2.52
C GLN A 68 -5.50 10.00 -3.57
N ALA A 69 -6.00 9.17 -4.48
CA ALA A 69 -5.26 8.66 -5.62
C ALA A 69 -5.46 9.54 -6.85
N ALA A 70 -4.41 9.71 -7.65
CA ALA A 70 -4.47 10.44 -8.91
C ALA A 70 -5.42 9.74 -9.91
N THR A 71 -6.47 10.43 -10.32
CA THR A 71 -7.41 9.96 -11.36
C THR A 71 -8.05 11.17 -12.04
N GLY A 72 -8.36 11.08 -13.34
CA GLY A 72 -9.19 12.07 -14.04
C GLY A 72 -8.76 13.55 -13.88
N GLY A 73 -7.46 13.83 -13.79
CA GLY A 73 -6.92 15.19 -13.61
C GLY A 73 -6.66 15.61 -12.15
N GLN A 74 -7.00 14.76 -11.17
CA GLN A 74 -6.62 14.95 -9.77
C GLN A 74 -5.21 14.42 -9.51
N SER A 75 -4.51 15.05 -8.55
CA SER A 75 -3.20 14.59 -8.07
C SER A 75 -3.33 13.65 -6.87
N ASP A 76 -2.28 12.86 -6.65
CA ASP A 76 -2.09 12.12 -5.41
C ASP A 76 -2.00 13.09 -4.22
N VAL A 77 -2.64 12.76 -3.11
CA VAL A 77 -2.48 13.49 -1.83
C VAL A 77 -1.87 12.52 -0.81
N PRO A 78 -0.57 12.68 -0.46
CA PRO A 78 0.10 11.77 0.45
C PRO A 78 -0.46 11.90 1.87
N LEU A 79 -0.51 10.78 2.59
CA LEU A 79 -0.67 10.81 4.04
C LEU A 79 0.55 11.44 4.69
N LYS A 80 0.35 12.05 5.86
CA LYS A 80 1.49 12.56 6.61
C LYS A 80 2.28 11.42 7.23
N ALA A 81 3.58 11.61 7.40
CA ALA A 81 4.47 10.58 7.94
C ALA A 81 4.11 10.16 9.38
N GLU A 82 3.41 11.00 10.14
CA GLU A 82 2.88 10.64 11.46
C GLU A 82 1.66 9.72 11.42
N GLU A 83 0.98 9.56 10.27
CA GLU A 83 -0.24 8.77 10.14
C GLU A 83 0.01 7.27 9.92
N PHE A 84 1.24 6.91 9.55
CA PHE A 84 1.61 5.53 9.26
C PHE A 84 3.06 5.24 9.64
N GLU A 85 3.39 3.96 9.70
CA GLU A 85 4.73 3.44 9.91
C GLU A 85 5.13 2.48 8.80
N ILE A 86 6.43 2.42 8.56
CA ILE A 86 7.07 1.49 7.65
C ILE A 86 8.10 0.71 8.48
N THR A 87 8.07 -0.60 8.35
CA THR A 87 9.07 -1.53 8.88
C THR A 87 9.74 -2.24 7.69
N GLU A 88 10.67 -3.16 7.94
CA GLU A 88 11.35 -3.92 6.88
C GLU A 88 10.38 -4.68 5.95
N THR A 89 9.17 -5.03 6.42
CA THR A 89 8.23 -5.87 5.66
C THR A 89 6.80 -5.34 5.67
N THR A 90 6.50 -4.28 6.42
CA THR A 90 5.12 -3.83 6.63
C THR A 90 4.97 -2.33 6.49
N VAL A 91 3.88 -1.89 5.84
CA VAL A 91 3.36 -0.52 5.91
C VAL A 91 2.00 -0.54 6.61
N ALA A 92 1.87 0.14 7.74
CA ALA A 92 0.66 0.09 8.57
C ALA A 92 0.27 1.48 9.09
N HIS A 93 -1.02 1.66 9.37
CA HIS A 93 -1.50 2.87 10.05
C HIS A 93 -0.89 3.01 11.45
N LYS A 94 -0.74 4.26 11.92
CA LYS A 94 -0.43 4.57 13.32
C LYS A 94 -1.73 4.87 14.08
N GLU A 95 -1.96 4.11 15.14
CA GLU A 95 -3.12 4.28 16.01
C GLU A 95 -3.17 5.71 16.59
N GLY A 96 -4.36 6.31 16.59
CA GLY A 96 -4.60 7.67 17.08
C GLY A 96 -4.02 8.81 16.22
N LYS A 97 -3.30 8.50 15.12
CA LYS A 97 -2.76 9.50 14.19
C LYS A 97 -3.39 9.43 12.80
N PHE A 98 -3.66 8.23 12.33
CA PHE A 98 -4.29 8.00 11.04
C PHE A 98 -5.70 8.61 10.97
N ARG A 99 -5.96 9.43 9.95
CA ARG A 99 -7.23 10.17 9.79
C ARG A 99 -8.34 9.39 9.10
N SER A 100 -8.21 8.07 9.01
CA SER A 100 -9.20 7.16 8.43
C SER A 100 -9.45 7.31 6.93
N GLU A 101 -8.64 8.10 6.22
CA GLU A 101 -8.70 8.26 4.77
C GLU A 101 -7.56 7.48 4.10
N LEU A 102 -7.90 6.48 3.29
CA LEU A 102 -6.94 5.75 2.47
C LEU A 102 -7.53 5.56 1.08
N SER A 103 -6.74 5.82 0.04
CA SER A 103 -7.14 5.67 -1.36
C SER A 103 -6.07 5.00 -2.23
N LYS A 104 -4.81 5.01 -1.81
CA LYS A 104 -3.71 4.34 -2.51
C LYS A 104 -2.59 4.00 -1.54
N LEU A 105 -1.94 2.88 -1.81
CA LEU A 105 -0.74 2.40 -1.14
C LEU A 105 0.23 1.89 -2.19
N VAL A 106 1.49 2.32 -2.11
CA VAL A 106 2.57 1.89 -2.99
C VAL A 106 3.70 1.36 -2.13
N ILE A 107 4.19 0.17 -2.46
CA ILE A 107 5.33 -0.48 -1.83
C ILE A 107 6.31 -0.90 -2.93
N VAL A 108 7.58 -0.54 -2.74
CA VAL A 108 8.70 -1.07 -3.49
C VAL A 108 9.63 -1.75 -2.48
N ALA A 109 9.93 -3.01 -2.73
CA ALA A 109 10.74 -3.86 -1.89
C ALA A 109 11.87 -4.47 -2.70
N LYS A 110 13.06 -4.54 -2.11
CA LYS A 110 14.22 -5.20 -2.69
C LYS A 110 14.17 -6.69 -2.44
N THR A 111 14.39 -7.46 -3.47
CA THR A 111 14.48 -8.92 -3.39
C THR A 111 15.82 -9.31 -2.74
N PRO A 112 15.89 -10.42 -2.00
CA PRO A 112 17.16 -10.97 -1.53
C PRO A 112 17.96 -11.41 -2.75
N HIS A 113 19.12 -10.78 -2.97
CA HIS A 113 20.06 -11.21 -4.00
C HIS A 113 20.85 -12.39 -3.45
N ASP A 114 20.65 -13.58 -4.02
CA ASP A 114 21.46 -14.77 -3.73
C ASP A 114 22.59 -14.79 -4.78
N GLU A 115 23.78 -14.28 -4.42
CA GLU A 115 25.00 -14.57 -5.18
C GLU A 115 25.47 -15.97 -4.76
N LEU A 116 25.00 -16.99 -5.47
CA LEU A 116 25.51 -18.36 -5.41
C LEU A 116 26.59 -18.58 -6.47
#